data_AF-A0AA37VBX9-F1
#
_entry.id   AF-A0AA37VBX9-F1
#
_cell.length_a   1.000
_cell.length_b   1.000
_cell.length_c   1.000
_cell.angle_alpha   90.00
_cell.angle_beta   90.00
_cell.angle_gamma   90.00
#
_symmetry.space_group_name_H-M   'P 1'
#
loop_
_entity.id
_entity.type
_entity.pdbx_description
1 polymer ?
#
loop_
_entity_poly.entity_id
_entity_poly.type
_entity_poly.pdbx_seq_one_letter_code
_entity_poly.pdbx_strand_id
1 'polypeptide(L)'
;MDCGGKAELNASGATAQANAIQQFVNAYAQACPGHTLDYEANGSGAGVEQFVKSEADFAGSGVPLDPSKGEPNKAAARCTSPVWELPAVFHPIAVAYHLSGVSSLKMDAPTMAKIFNGTITRWDDPAVRALNAGINLPSSPIRVIFRSDESGNSANFQQYLDAASNGAWGRGDGETFQGGVGAGAEGDNGVTAALQATDGSITYTAWSFALGKQLNIAQIITSASSDPVSITPESVGKTIAGARIVGQGNDLVLDTSSFPKPSQPGAYPIVEPTYEIVCSKYPESATGTAVRAFMQAIIGPGQEGLAQYGSITPPSWLQSRLATAVNAIS
;
A
#
# COMPACT_ATOMS: atom_id res chain seq x y z
N MET A 1 -12.45 -19.12 15.70
CA MET A 1 -11.01 -18.83 15.81
C MET A 1 -10.43 -19.83 16.78
N ASP A 2 -9.34 -20.49 16.41
CA ASP A 2 -8.66 -21.46 17.28
C ASP A 2 -7.49 -20.76 17.98
N CYS A 3 -7.77 -20.18 19.15
CA CYS A 3 -6.81 -19.39 19.93
C CYS A 3 -5.82 -20.32 20.64
N GLY A 4 -4.66 -20.53 20.03
CA GLY A 4 -3.58 -21.32 20.60
C GLY A 4 -2.22 -20.94 20.02
N GLY A 5 -1.17 -21.67 20.41
CA GLY A 5 0.19 -21.42 19.93
C GLY A 5 0.94 -20.37 20.75
N LYS A 6 1.89 -19.68 20.11
CA LYS A 6 2.72 -18.63 20.72
C LYS A 6 1.84 -17.46 21.21
N ALA A 7 2.13 -16.93 22.40
CA ALA A 7 1.39 -15.81 22.97
C ALA A 7 1.68 -14.47 22.26
N GLU A 8 2.91 -14.27 21.81
CA GLU A 8 3.34 -13.03 21.16
C GLU A 8 3.93 -13.35 19.80
N LEU A 9 3.27 -12.94 18.72
CA LEU A 9 3.82 -13.00 17.38
C LEU A 9 4.67 -11.77 17.10
N ASN A 10 5.71 -11.92 16.30
CA ASN A 10 6.48 -10.81 15.76
C ASN A 10 6.25 -10.72 14.25
N ALA A 11 5.95 -9.56 13.72
CA ALA A 11 5.83 -9.34 12.29
C ALA A 11 6.45 -8.01 11.88
N SER A 12 6.69 -7.86 10.59
CA SER A 12 7.44 -6.72 10.07
C SER A 12 7.03 -6.37 8.66
N GLY A 13 7.14 -5.10 8.29
CA GLY A 13 7.13 -4.70 6.89
C GLY A 13 6.37 -3.41 6.58
N ALA A 14 5.51 -3.50 5.56
CA ALA A 14 4.83 -2.36 4.94
C ALA A 14 4.22 -1.37 5.94
N THR A 15 4.74 -0.15 5.96
CA THR A 15 4.22 0.93 6.81
C THR A 15 2.78 1.31 6.46
N ALA A 16 2.36 1.11 5.21
CA ALA A 16 1.04 1.47 4.72
C ALA A 16 -0.11 0.79 5.48
N GLN A 17 0.14 -0.43 5.97
CA GLN A 17 -0.83 -1.21 6.73
C GLN A 17 -0.70 -1.09 8.24
N ALA A 18 0.26 -0.33 8.78
CA ALA A 18 0.48 -0.24 10.23
C ALA A 18 -0.81 0.11 11.00
N ASN A 19 -1.63 1.04 10.47
CA ASN A 19 -2.90 1.42 11.08
C ASN A 19 -3.96 0.29 11.02
N ALA A 20 -3.97 -0.51 9.96
CA ALA A 20 -4.86 -1.68 9.84
C ALA A 20 -4.40 -2.80 10.76
N ILE A 21 -3.09 -3.08 10.80
CA ILE A 21 -2.47 -4.04 11.72
C ILE A 21 -2.85 -3.71 13.17
N GLN A 22 -2.79 -2.43 13.59
CA GLN A 22 -3.20 -2.05 14.95
C GLN A 22 -4.65 -2.45 15.26
N GLN A 23 -5.56 -2.34 14.29
CA GLN A 23 -6.95 -2.81 14.46
C GLN A 23 -7.01 -4.33 14.51
N PHE A 24 -6.20 -5.02 13.70
CA PHE A 24 -6.12 -6.48 13.71
C PHE A 24 -5.56 -7.02 15.04
N VAL A 25 -4.55 -6.36 15.62
CA VAL A 25 -4.03 -6.68 16.96
C VAL A 25 -5.11 -6.51 18.02
N ASN A 26 -5.89 -5.43 17.96
CA ASN A 26 -7.00 -5.21 18.89
C ASN A 26 -8.06 -6.31 18.75
N ALA A 27 -8.45 -6.65 17.52
CA ALA A 27 -9.42 -7.70 17.25
C ALA A 27 -8.91 -9.08 17.71
N TYR A 28 -7.61 -9.36 17.49
CA TYR A 28 -6.97 -10.59 17.92
C TYR A 28 -6.91 -10.71 19.44
N ALA A 29 -6.50 -9.66 20.15
CA ALA A 29 -6.43 -9.66 21.61
C ALA A 29 -7.82 -9.80 22.26
N GLN A 30 -8.86 -9.26 21.63
CA GLN A 30 -10.25 -9.44 22.09
C GLN A 30 -10.76 -10.87 21.87
N ALA A 31 -10.45 -11.47 20.70
CA ALA A 31 -10.88 -12.82 20.37
C ALA A 31 -10.07 -13.90 21.11
N CYS A 32 -8.78 -13.64 21.35
CA CYS A 32 -7.81 -14.53 21.98
C CYS A 32 -7.09 -13.82 23.15
N PRO A 33 -7.74 -13.68 24.33
CA PRO A 33 -7.14 -13.03 25.48
C PRO A 33 -5.78 -13.62 25.86
N GLY A 34 -4.78 -12.76 26.08
CA GLY A 34 -3.41 -13.17 26.38
C GLY A 34 -2.52 -13.39 25.15
N HIS A 35 -3.07 -13.23 23.94
CA HIS A 35 -2.28 -13.20 22.71
C HIS A 35 -2.15 -11.78 22.14
N THR A 36 -1.02 -11.50 21.49
CA THR A 36 -0.73 -10.22 20.85
C THR A 36 0.17 -10.42 19.62
N LEU A 37 0.33 -9.34 18.86
CA LEU A 37 1.31 -9.20 17.79
C LEU A 37 2.12 -7.92 18.04
N ASP A 38 3.44 -8.01 17.97
CA ASP A 38 4.32 -6.86 17.75
C ASP A 38 4.59 -6.71 16.24
N TYR A 39 4.32 -5.53 15.70
CA TYR A 39 4.48 -5.24 14.27
C TYR A 39 5.48 -4.11 14.06
N GLU A 40 6.63 -4.44 13.50
CA GLU A 40 7.65 -3.48 13.10
C GLU A 40 7.31 -2.88 11.73
N ALA A 41 6.79 -1.65 11.72
CA ALA A 41 6.51 -0.93 10.48
C ALA A 41 7.77 -0.27 9.92
N ASN A 42 8.52 -0.97 9.06
CA ASN A 42 9.84 -0.57 8.54
C ASN A 42 9.98 -0.64 7.00
N GLY A 43 8.90 -0.90 6.27
CA GLY A 43 8.89 -0.97 4.80
C GLY A 43 8.81 -2.42 4.28
N SER A 44 8.24 -2.59 3.08
CA SER A 44 7.97 -3.92 2.50
C SER A 44 9.23 -4.78 2.41
N GLY A 45 10.32 -4.22 1.85
CA GLY A 45 11.57 -4.96 1.65
C GLY A 45 12.21 -5.42 2.95
N ALA A 46 12.22 -4.56 3.98
CA ALA A 46 12.74 -4.91 5.30
C ALA A 46 11.91 -6.02 5.97
N GLY A 47 10.58 -5.96 5.86
CA GLY A 47 9.69 -7.01 6.35
C GLY A 47 9.96 -8.36 5.70
N VAL A 48 10.07 -8.40 4.37
CA VAL A 48 10.40 -9.62 3.61
C VAL A 48 11.77 -10.16 4.03
N GLU A 49 12.77 -9.29 4.18
CA GLU A 49 14.10 -9.68 4.62
C GLU A 49 14.09 -10.32 6.02
N GLN A 50 13.39 -9.71 6.98
CA GLN A 50 13.26 -10.22 8.34
C GLN A 50 12.49 -11.56 8.39
N PHE A 51 11.43 -11.72 7.59
CA PHE A 51 10.71 -12.99 7.47
C PHE A 51 11.61 -14.11 6.94
N VAL A 52 12.33 -13.84 5.84
CA VAL A 52 13.30 -14.78 5.26
C VAL A 52 14.39 -15.19 6.26
N LYS A 53 14.83 -14.28 7.13
CA LYS A 53 15.83 -14.54 8.18
C LYS A 53 15.28 -15.23 9.44
N SER A 54 13.96 -15.49 9.52
CA SER A 54 13.29 -15.98 10.73
C SER A 54 13.27 -15.00 11.90
N GLU A 55 13.45 -13.70 11.63
CA GLU A 55 13.36 -12.64 12.64
C GLU A 55 11.89 -12.23 12.86
N ALA A 56 11.06 -12.37 11.82
CA ALA A 56 9.61 -12.20 11.87
C ALA A 56 8.87 -13.53 11.63
N ASP A 57 7.75 -13.73 12.32
CA ASP A 57 6.84 -14.87 12.16
C ASP A 57 6.06 -14.78 10.82
N PHE A 58 5.73 -13.57 10.36
CA PHE A 58 5.23 -13.29 9.00
C PHE A 58 5.64 -11.89 8.55
N ALA A 59 5.56 -11.61 7.25
CA ALA A 59 5.84 -10.29 6.69
C ALA A 59 4.61 -9.64 6.08
N GLY A 60 4.58 -8.32 6.14
CA GLY A 60 3.63 -7.49 5.43
C GLY A 60 4.27 -6.79 4.23
N SER A 61 3.71 -6.92 3.03
CA SER A 61 4.27 -6.30 1.83
C SER A 61 3.20 -5.73 0.89
N GLY A 62 3.41 -4.50 0.41
CA GLY A 62 2.57 -3.90 -0.65
C GLY A 62 2.85 -4.41 -2.07
N VAL A 63 3.80 -5.34 -2.22
CA VAL A 63 4.14 -6.03 -3.48
C VAL A 63 4.34 -7.53 -3.23
N PRO A 64 4.16 -8.39 -4.25
CA PRO A 64 4.51 -9.79 -4.12
C PRO A 64 6.02 -9.99 -3.91
N LEU A 65 6.42 -11.16 -3.42
CA LEU A 65 7.82 -11.57 -3.30
C LEU A 65 8.53 -11.47 -4.65
N ASP A 66 9.66 -10.77 -4.71
CA ASP A 66 10.38 -10.46 -5.93
C ASP A 66 11.21 -11.67 -6.42
N PRO A 67 10.85 -12.30 -7.56
CA PRO A 67 11.60 -13.41 -8.09
C PRO A 67 13.02 -13.02 -8.54
N SER A 68 13.25 -11.75 -8.92
CA SER A 68 14.56 -11.25 -9.35
C SER A 68 15.55 -11.14 -8.19
N LYS A 69 15.07 -10.89 -6.97
CA LYS A 69 15.83 -10.93 -5.71
C LYS A 69 15.97 -12.35 -5.13
N GLY A 70 15.29 -13.33 -5.75
CA GLY A 70 15.23 -14.72 -5.29
C GLY A 70 14.39 -14.92 -4.02
N GLU A 71 13.53 -13.96 -3.68
CA GLU A 71 12.76 -13.95 -2.44
C GLU A 71 11.81 -15.16 -2.29
N PRO A 72 11.06 -15.59 -3.33
CA PRO A 72 10.20 -16.78 -3.23
C PRO A 72 10.98 -18.03 -2.78
N ASN A 73 12.18 -18.23 -3.34
CA ASN A 73 13.01 -19.39 -3.01
C ASN A 73 13.57 -19.31 -1.58
N LYS A 74 14.02 -18.11 -1.15
CA LYS A 74 14.52 -17.90 0.21
C LYS A 74 13.42 -18.07 1.25
N ALA A 75 12.23 -17.54 0.97
CA ALA A 75 11.06 -17.66 1.81
C ALA A 75 10.57 -19.12 1.91
N ALA A 76 10.54 -19.86 0.80
CA ALA A 76 10.20 -21.28 0.81
C ALA A 76 11.24 -22.12 1.58
N ALA A 77 12.53 -21.81 1.45
CA ALA A 77 13.59 -22.46 2.21
C ALA A 77 13.43 -22.21 3.72
N ARG A 78 13.10 -20.98 4.12
CA ARG A 78 12.76 -20.59 5.49
C ARG A 78 11.57 -21.37 6.05
N CYS A 79 10.53 -21.56 5.24
CA CYS A 79 9.31 -22.24 5.67
C CYS A 79 9.43 -23.76 5.66
N THR A 80 10.36 -24.34 4.88
CA THR A 80 10.39 -25.78 4.55
C THR A 80 9.09 -26.29 3.93
N SER A 81 8.31 -25.36 3.38
CA SER A 81 6.98 -25.54 2.81
C SER A 81 6.73 -24.43 1.78
N PRO A 82 5.69 -24.53 0.93
CA PRO A 82 5.22 -23.37 0.17
C PRO A 82 4.99 -22.14 1.05
N VAL A 83 5.17 -20.97 0.47
CA VAL A 83 4.83 -19.66 1.04
C VAL A 83 3.53 -19.21 0.38
N TRP A 84 2.66 -18.57 1.13
CA TRP A 84 1.43 -17.99 0.61
C TRP A 84 1.42 -16.49 0.85
N GLU A 85 1.07 -15.74 -0.18
CA GLU A 85 0.95 -14.28 -0.14
C GLU A 85 -0.54 -13.93 -0.12
N LEU A 86 -1.03 -13.46 1.03
CA LEU A 86 -2.47 -13.31 1.30
C LEU A 86 -2.88 -11.83 1.29
N PRO A 87 -3.56 -11.32 0.24
CA PRO A 87 -3.96 -9.92 0.13
C PRO A 87 -5.14 -9.59 1.05
N ALA A 88 -4.86 -9.29 2.31
CA ALA A 88 -5.88 -9.19 3.35
C ALA A 88 -6.56 -7.81 3.43
N VAL A 89 -5.94 -6.79 2.83
CA VAL A 89 -6.41 -5.40 2.84
C VAL A 89 -5.90 -4.65 1.61
N PHE A 90 -6.66 -3.65 1.15
CA PHE A 90 -6.26 -2.74 0.07
C PHE A 90 -6.06 -1.33 0.63
N HIS A 91 -4.94 -0.70 0.24
CA HIS A 91 -4.57 0.64 0.66
C HIS A 91 -4.55 1.57 -0.55
N PRO A 92 -5.44 2.58 -0.60
CA PRO A 92 -5.32 3.63 -1.59
C PRO A 92 -4.08 4.48 -1.29
N ILE A 93 -3.34 4.86 -2.32
CA ILE A 93 -2.18 5.74 -2.19
C ILE A 93 -2.62 7.17 -2.49
N ALA A 94 -2.55 8.02 -1.47
CA ALA A 94 -2.84 9.44 -1.57
C ALA A 94 -1.65 10.20 -2.15
N VAL A 95 -1.92 11.03 -3.16
CA VAL A 95 -0.98 12.06 -3.60
C VAL A 95 -1.25 13.29 -2.73
N ALA A 96 -0.49 13.41 -1.66
CA ALA A 96 -0.66 14.46 -0.65
C ALA A 96 0.25 15.65 -0.96
N TYR A 97 -0.22 16.86 -0.64
CA TYR A 97 0.53 18.10 -0.89
C TYR A 97 0.37 19.10 0.25
N HIS A 98 1.36 19.96 0.41
CA HIS A 98 1.31 21.11 1.32
C HIS A 98 1.62 22.37 0.52
N LEU A 99 0.57 23.15 0.24
CA LEU A 99 0.67 24.35 -0.58
C LEU A 99 -0.19 25.47 0.00
N SER A 100 0.47 26.49 0.55
CA SER A 100 -0.20 27.63 1.19
C SER A 100 -1.21 28.30 0.26
N GLY A 101 -2.46 28.43 0.73
CA GLY A 101 -3.55 29.04 -0.03
C GLY A 101 -4.23 28.13 -1.06
N VAL A 102 -3.81 26.86 -1.19
CA VAL A 102 -4.41 25.88 -2.10
C VAL A 102 -4.90 24.67 -1.30
N SER A 103 -6.21 24.44 -1.32
CA SER A 103 -6.88 23.32 -0.62
C SER A 103 -7.56 22.32 -1.57
N SER A 104 -7.57 22.63 -2.87
CA SER A 104 -8.05 21.74 -3.92
C SER A 104 -7.03 21.73 -5.05
N LEU A 105 -6.64 20.52 -5.46
CA LEU A 105 -5.68 20.31 -6.53
C LEU A 105 -6.14 19.10 -7.34
N LYS A 106 -6.15 19.26 -8.65
CA LYS A 106 -6.43 18.20 -9.62
C LYS A 106 -5.14 17.87 -10.35
N MET A 107 -4.87 16.58 -10.48
CA MET A 107 -3.65 16.07 -11.09
C MET A 107 -3.98 14.92 -12.03
N ASP A 108 -3.21 14.79 -13.11
CA ASP A 108 -3.23 13.62 -14.00
C ASP A 108 -1.86 12.92 -13.98
N ALA A 109 -1.80 11.69 -14.50
CA ALA A 109 -0.57 10.91 -14.52
C ALA A 109 0.58 11.59 -15.29
N PRO A 110 0.38 12.19 -16.48
CA PRO A 110 1.45 12.89 -17.19
C PRO A 110 2.05 14.07 -16.41
N THR A 111 1.23 14.88 -15.74
CA THR A 111 1.70 16.02 -14.95
C THR A 111 2.39 15.55 -13.68
N MET A 112 1.84 14.56 -12.97
CA MET A 112 2.51 13.96 -11.81
C MET A 112 3.86 13.34 -12.19
N ALA A 113 3.94 12.58 -13.27
CA ALA A 113 5.19 12.00 -13.73
C ALA A 113 6.27 13.06 -13.97
N LYS A 114 5.92 14.17 -14.62
CA LYS A 114 6.82 15.30 -14.84
C LYS A 114 7.24 16.02 -13.56
N ILE A 115 6.38 16.07 -12.55
CA ILE A 115 6.75 16.62 -11.23
C ILE A 115 7.75 15.68 -10.55
N PHE A 116 7.41 14.40 -10.44
CA PHE A 116 8.20 13.41 -9.70
C PHE A 116 9.51 13.05 -10.40
N ASN A 117 9.66 13.34 -11.70
CA ASN A 117 10.93 13.19 -12.42
C ASN A 117 11.72 14.51 -12.57
N GLY A 118 11.21 15.62 -12.04
CA GLY A 118 11.89 16.92 -12.01
C GLY A 118 11.73 17.79 -13.27
N THR A 119 10.95 17.38 -14.25
CA THR A 119 10.66 18.18 -15.45
C THR A 119 9.82 19.42 -15.11
N ILE A 120 8.80 19.27 -14.27
CA ILE A 120 8.00 20.39 -13.75
C ILE A 120 8.51 20.73 -12.35
N THR A 121 8.97 21.97 -12.18
CA THR A 121 9.69 22.40 -10.96
C THR A 121 8.99 23.52 -10.17
N ARG A 122 7.86 24.04 -10.68
CA ARG A 122 7.08 25.12 -10.02
C ARG A 122 5.60 24.83 -10.11
N TRP A 123 4.85 25.22 -9.08
CA TRP A 123 3.41 24.97 -8.96
C TRP A 123 2.59 25.72 -10.00
N ASP A 124 3.10 26.84 -10.51
CA ASP A 124 2.44 27.66 -11.52
C ASP A 124 2.82 27.26 -12.96
N ASP A 125 3.37 26.06 -13.16
CA ASP A 125 3.64 25.52 -14.50
C ASP A 125 2.35 25.44 -15.34
N PRO A 126 2.40 25.74 -16.66
CA PRO A 126 1.23 25.70 -17.52
C PRO A 126 0.45 24.39 -17.49
N ALA A 127 1.12 23.24 -17.35
CA ALA A 127 0.45 21.94 -17.26
C ALA A 127 -0.38 21.81 -15.97
N VAL A 128 0.16 22.25 -14.83
CA VAL A 128 -0.57 22.23 -13.55
C VAL A 128 -1.73 23.23 -13.58
N ARG A 129 -1.51 24.44 -14.13
CA ARG A 129 -2.58 25.46 -14.29
C ARG A 129 -3.72 24.97 -15.16
N ALA A 130 -3.43 24.26 -16.25
CA ALA A 130 -4.45 23.75 -17.17
C ALA A 130 -5.45 22.81 -16.48
N LEU A 131 -4.98 21.99 -15.53
CA LEU A 131 -5.84 21.09 -14.75
C LEU A 131 -6.64 21.82 -13.65
N ASN A 132 -6.22 23.02 -13.27
CA ASN A 132 -6.68 23.75 -12.08
C ASN A 132 -7.19 25.17 -12.44
N ALA A 133 -7.93 25.29 -13.53
CA ALA A 133 -8.50 26.56 -13.97
C ALA A 133 -9.32 27.24 -12.86
N GLY A 134 -9.01 28.52 -12.59
CA GLY A 134 -9.65 29.30 -11.54
C GLY A 134 -9.00 29.19 -10.15
N ILE A 135 -7.97 28.36 -9.99
CA ILE A 135 -7.17 28.27 -8.76
C ILE A 135 -5.91 29.13 -8.92
N ASN A 136 -5.66 30.01 -7.94
CA ASN A 136 -4.44 30.82 -7.91
C ASN A 136 -3.25 29.97 -7.43
N LEU A 137 -2.61 29.27 -8.37
CA LEU A 137 -1.41 28.50 -8.08
C LEU A 137 -0.21 29.43 -7.82
N PRO A 138 0.52 29.26 -6.70
CA PRO A 138 1.67 30.08 -6.40
C PRO A 138 2.84 29.71 -7.32
N SER A 139 3.75 30.66 -7.54
CA SER A 139 4.97 30.37 -8.28
C SER A 139 6.03 29.66 -7.42
N SER A 140 5.69 29.12 -6.25
CA SER A 140 6.67 28.48 -5.38
C SER A 140 7.27 27.24 -6.05
N PRO A 141 8.57 26.94 -5.79
CA PRO A 141 9.18 25.70 -6.26
C PRO A 141 8.45 24.47 -5.72
N ILE A 142 8.34 23.42 -6.53
CA ILE A 142 7.82 22.13 -6.10
C ILE A 142 8.91 21.37 -5.37
N ARG A 143 8.57 20.84 -4.19
CA ARG A 143 9.48 20.03 -3.36
C ARG A 143 8.96 18.60 -3.29
N VAL A 144 9.49 17.73 -4.14
CA VAL A 144 9.16 16.30 -4.10
C VAL A 144 9.71 15.69 -2.81
N ILE A 145 8.86 14.95 -2.11
CA ILE A 145 9.23 14.09 -1.00
C ILE A 145 8.93 12.66 -1.44
N PHE A 146 9.88 11.76 -1.22
CA PHE A 146 9.78 10.36 -1.63
C PHE A 146 10.17 9.43 -0.48
N ARG A 147 9.79 8.16 -0.58
CA ARG A 147 10.17 7.12 0.38
C ARG A 147 11.64 6.71 0.19
N SER A 148 12.45 6.85 1.23
CA SER A 148 13.87 6.46 1.17
C SER A 148 14.10 4.96 1.37
N ASP A 149 13.12 4.25 1.92
CA ASP A 149 13.10 2.81 2.15
C ASP A 149 12.42 2.03 1.00
N GLU A 150 12.69 0.72 0.89
CA GLU A 150 12.00 -0.16 -0.06
C GLU A 150 10.51 -0.28 0.30
N SER A 151 9.66 0.29 -0.54
CA SER A 151 8.25 0.53 -0.22
C SER A 151 7.29 0.02 -1.30
N GLY A 152 6.25 -0.69 -0.87
CA GLY A 152 5.09 -0.99 -1.71
C GLY A 152 4.41 0.26 -2.26
N ASN A 153 4.36 1.35 -1.48
CA ASN A 153 3.81 2.62 -1.95
C ASN A 153 4.62 3.18 -3.12
N SER A 154 5.96 3.09 -3.06
CA SER A 154 6.83 3.51 -4.17
C SER A 154 6.62 2.64 -5.40
N ALA A 155 6.48 1.32 -5.23
CA ALA A 155 6.24 0.41 -6.34
C ALA A 155 4.91 0.71 -7.05
N ASN A 156 3.80 0.72 -6.31
CA ASN A 156 2.47 0.92 -6.88
C ASN A 156 2.26 2.35 -7.41
N PHE A 157 2.84 3.38 -6.77
CA PHE A 157 2.80 4.75 -7.29
C PHE A 157 3.58 4.87 -8.61
N GLN A 158 4.78 4.31 -8.69
CA GLN A 158 5.58 4.35 -9.91
C GLN A 158 4.98 3.49 -11.03
N GLN A 159 4.36 2.35 -10.70
CA GLN A 159 3.60 1.55 -11.66
C GLN A 159 2.45 2.37 -12.25
N TYR A 160 1.76 3.17 -11.43
CA TYR A 160 0.75 4.10 -11.91
C TYR A 160 1.33 5.13 -12.87
N LEU A 161 2.44 5.77 -12.50
CA LEU A 161 3.11 6.75 -13.36
C LEU A 161 3.59 6.11 -14.68
N ASP A 162 4.23 4.95 -14.63
CA ASP A 162 4.76 4.27 -15.80
C ASP A 162 3.65 3.91 -16.79
N ALA A 163 2.59 3.29 -16.28
CA ALA A 163 1.45 2.94 -17.11
C ALA A 163 0.74 4.19 -17.64
N ALA A 164 0.25 5.08 -16.77
CA ALA A 164 -0.76 6.08 -17.11
C ALA A 164 -0.21 7.41 -17.63
N SER A 165 1.10 7.68 -17.50
CA SER A 165 1.68 8.98 -17.88
C SER A 165 1.92 9.18 -19.38
N ASN A 166 1.57 8.20 -20.22
CA ASN A 166 1.83 8.20 -21.66
C ASN A 166 3.32 8.42 -21.98
N GLY A 167 4.20 7.76 -21.22
CA GLY A 167 5.65 7.82 -21.39
C GLY A 167 6.34 9.03 -20.75
N ALA A 168 5.60 9.93 -20.09
CA ALA A 168 6.21 11.07 -19.41
C ALA A 168 7.04 10.66 -18.18
N TRP A 169 6.78 9.49 -17.59
CA TRP A 169 7.56 8.96 -16.47
C TRP A 169 8.93 8.47 -16.93
N GLY A 170 8.97 7.41 -17.74
CA GLY A 170 10.19 6.93 -18.39
C GLY A 170 11.30 6.47 -17.45
N ARG A 171 10.98 6.12 -16.19
CA ARG A 171 11.96 5.62 -15.22
C ARG A 171 11.83 4.12 -14.93
N GLY A 172 10.63 3.55 -15.09
CA GLY A 172 10.29 2.21 -14.60
C GLY A 172 9.61 2.26 -13.22
N ASP A 173 9.28 1.10 -12.66
CA ASP A 173 8.73 0.99 -11.32
C ASP A 173 9.57 0.06 -10.43
N GLY A 174 9.20 -0.01 -9.15
CA GLY A 174 9.88 -0.81 -8.14
C GLY A 174 9.80 -0.18 -6.75
N GLU A 175 10.26 -0.92 -5.74
CA GLU A 175 10.17 -0.51 -4.34
C GLU A 175 11.06 0.68 -3.98
N THR A 176 12.11 0.93 -4.76
CA THR A 176 12.95 2.13 -4.64
C THR A 176 12.43 3.22 -5.59
N PHE A 177 12.42 4.47 -5.12
CA PHE A 177 12.03 5.61 -5.96
C PHE A 177 13.08 5.94 -7.04
N GLN A 178 12.63 6.06 -8.29
CA GLN A 178 13.49 6.22 -9.47
C GLN A 178 13.42 7.62 -10.10
N GLY A 179 12.64 8.54 -9.53
CA GLY A 179 12.42 9.89 -10.08
C GLY A 179 13.67 10.78 -10.10
N GLY A 180 14.64 10.49 -9.22
CA GLY A 180 15.95 11.16 -9.21
C GLY A 180 15.94 12.60 -8.68
N VAL A 181 14.82 13.08 -8.13
CA VAL A 181 14.67 14.42 -7.53
C VAL A 181 13.94 14.35 -6.19
N GLY A 182 14.06 15.41 -5.41
CA GLY A 182 13.38 15.54 -4.13
C GLY A 182 14.22 15.10 -2.94
N ALA A 183 13.56 14.99 -1.78
CA ALA A 183 14.17 14.57 -0.52
C ALA A 183 13.53 13.25 -0.05
N GLY A 184 14.37 12.30 0.35
CA GLY A 184 13.93 11.02 0.90
C GLY A 184 13.54 11.15 2.37
N ALA A 185 12.47 10.49 2.76
CA ALA A 185 12.09 10.27 4.15
C ALA A 185 11.59 8.84 4.34
N GLU A 186 11.83 8.29 5.53
CA GLU A 186 11.57 6.89 5.83
C GLU A 186 10.11 6.66 6.24
N GLY A 187 9.46 5.67 5.64
CA GLY A 187 8.11 5.26 6.00
C GLY A 187 7.03 6.30 5.67
N ASP A 188 5.77 5.89 5.80
CA ASP A 188 4.63 6.81 5.61
C ASP A 188 4.61 7.96 6.64
N ASN A 189 5.03 7.69 7.89
CA ASN A 189 5.10 8.73 8.90
C ASN A 189 6.17 9.78 8.59
N GLY A 190 7.34 9.37 8.10
CA GLY A 190 8.43 10.28 7.75
C GLY A 190 8.07 11.17 6.57
N VAL A 191 7.56 10.60 5.47
CA VAL A 191 7.18 11.41 4.29
C VAL A 191 6.06 12.38 4.60
N THR A 192 5.07 11.99 5.41
CA THR A 192 3.97 12.89 5.80
C THR A 192 4.39 13.97 6.79
N ALA A 193 5.30 13.66 7.72
CA ALA A 193 5.87 14.68 8.61
C ALA A 193 6.71 15.70 7.83
N ALA A 194 7.54 15.23 6.88
CA ALA A 194 8.31 16.09 6.01
C ALA A 194 7.41 16.99 5.13
N LEU A 195 6.29 16.44 4.63
CA LEU A 195 5.29 17.19 3.87
C LEU A 195 4.70 18.33 4.71
N GLN A 196 4.23 18.04 5.93
CA GLN A 196 3.66 19.06 6.82
C GLN A 196 4.65 20.17 7.16
N ALA A 197 5.94 19.84 7.30
CA ALA A 197 6.98 20.82 7.61
C ALA A 197 7.39 21.69 6.40
N THR A 198 7.00 21.31 5.19
CA THR A 198 7.58 21.87 3.95
C THR A 198 6.50 22.44 3.04
N ASP A 199 6.32 23.76 3.05
CA ASP A 199 5.47 24.43 2.06
C ASP A 199 6.01 24.24 0.63
N GLY A 200 5.10 24.06 -0.32
CA GLY A 200 5.41 23.73 -1.71
C GLY A 200 5.68 22.25 -1.96
N SER A 201 5.48 21.37 -0.98
CA SER A 201 5.80 19.95 -1.11
C SER A 201 4.67 19.07 -1.65
N ILE A 202 5.06 17.94 -2.24
CA ILE A 202 4.18 16.88 -2.72
C ILE A 202 4.81 15.52 -2.44
N THR A 203 4.00 14.54 -2.04
CA THR A 203 4.40 13.16 -1.76
C THR A 203 3.32 12.17 -2.21
N TYR A 204 3.68 10.90 -2.23
CA TYR A 204 2.75 9.77 -2.22
C TYR A 204 2.82 9.08 -0.85
N THR A 205 1.69 8.66 -0.30
CA THR A 205 1.60 7.99 1.03
C THR A 205 0.31 7.18 1.12
N ALA A 206 0.26 6.18 2.00
CA ALA A 206 -0.98 5.47 2.28
C ALA A 206 -2.08 6.44 2.79
N TRP A 207 -3.30 6.26 2.29
CA TRP A 207 -4.44 7.14 2.61
C TRP A 207 -4.72 7.25 4.11
N SER A 208 -4.49 6.16 4.85
CA SER A 208 -4.60 6.10 6.32
C SER A 208 -3.77 7.18 7.02
N PHE A 209 -2.54 7.44 6.57
CA PHE A 209 -1.67 8.48 7.13
C PHE A 209 -2.12 9.88 6.73
N ALA A 210 -2.55 10.05 5.47
CA ALA A 210 -3.08 11.32 4.99
C ALA A 210 -4.35 11.75 5.75
N LEU A 211 -5.26 10.80 6.02
CA LEU A 211 -6.45 11.03 6.85
C LEU A 211 -6.07 11.39 8.28
N GLY A 212 -5.22 10.58 8.93
CA GLY A 212 -4.84 10.78 10.33
C GLY A 212 -4.16 12.12 10.58
N LYS A 213 -3.42 12.64 9.59
CA LYS A 213 -2.74 13.95 9.64
C LYS A 213 -3.51 15.09 8.97
N GLN A 214 -4.73 14.83 8.47
CA GLN A 214 -5.58 15.81 7.79
C GLN A 214 -4.87 16.54 6.64
N LEU A 215 -4.10 15.78 5.84
CA LEU A 215 -3.34 16.34 4.72
C LEU A 215 -4.27 16.70 3.56
N ASN A 216 -3.88 17.70 2.77
CA ASN A 216 -4.56 17.93 1.49
C ASN A 216 -4.16 16.83 0.51
N ILE A 217 -5.16 16.26 -0.18
CA ILE A 217 -4.99 15.17 -1.14
C ILE A 217 -5.45 15.65 -2.50
N ALA A 218 -4.65 15.40 -3.54
CA ALA A 218 -5.00 15.72 -4.91
C ALA A 218 -6.10 14.78 -5.42
N GLN A 219 -7.05 15.33 -6.18
CA GLN A 219 -8.01 14.53 -6.93
C GLN A 219 -7.38 14.10 -8.26
N ILE A 220 -7.61 12.86 -8.68
CA ILE A 220 -6.88 12.26 -9.80
C ILE A 220 -7.78 12.18 -11.03
N ILE A 221 -7.38 12.83 -12.12
CA ILE A 221 -7.99 12.70 -13.43
C ILE A 221 -7.42 11.45 -14.10
N THR A 222 -8.31 10.60 -14.60
CA THR A 222 -7.93 9.32 -15.23
C THR A 222 -8.30 9.31 -16.71
N SER A 223 -7.81 8.33 -17.46
CA SER A 223 -8.21 8.15 -18.87
C SER A 223 -9.68 7.74 -19.04
N ALA A 224 -10.36 7.30 -17.98
CA ALA A 224 -11.77 6.90 -18.05
C ALA A 224 -12.74 8.08 -18.12
N SER A 225 -12.38 9.23 -17.55
CA SER A 225 -13.21 10.43 -17.55
C SER A 225 -12.41 11.69 -17.23
N SER A 226 -12.87 12.84 -17.71
CA SER A 226 -12.34 14.16 -17.32
C SER A 226 -12.64 14.53 -15.87
N ASP A 227 -13.62 13.87 -15.24
CA ASP A 227 -13.98 14.14 -13.86
C ASP A 227 -12.89 13.63 -12.90
N PRO A 228 -12.39 14.48 -11.99
CA PRO A 228 -11.35 14.10 -11.06
C PRO A 228 -11.90 13.20 -9.95
N VAL A 229 -11.17 12.12 -9.64
CA VAL A 229 -11.57 11.10 -8.68
C VAL A 229 -10.89 11.35 -7.34
N SER A 230 -11.68 11.41 -6.26
CA SER A 230 -11.17 11.45 -4.89
C SER A 230 -11.12 10.04 -4.30
N ILE A 231 -10.27 9.82 -3.30
CA ILE A 231 -10.25 8.54 -2.59
C ILE A 231 -11.52 8.41 -1.75
N THR A 232 -12.29 7.38 -2.04
CA THR A 232 -13.47 6.92 -1.28
C THR A 232 -13.55 5.40 -1.34
N PRO A 233 -14.25 4.73 -0.39
CA PRO A 233 -14.48 3.30 -0.48
C PRO A 233 -15.12 2.87 -1.81
N GLU A 234 -16.03 3.68 -2.35
CA GLU A 234 -16.67 3.39 -3.64
C GLU A 234 -15.67 3.48 -4.82
N SER A 235 -14.88 4.56 -4.89
CA SER A 235 -13.91 4.76 -5.98
C SER A 235 -12.83 3.68 -6.00
N VAL A 236 -12.39 3.22 -4.83
CA VAL A 236 -11.40 2.15 -4.69
C VAL A 236 -12.05 0.80 -4.98
N GLY A 237 -13.29 0.60 -4.51
CA GLY A 237 -14.09 -0.59 -4.80
C GLY A 237 -14.22 -0.86 -6.30
N LYS A 238 -14.42 0.19 -7.11
CA LYS A 238 -14.45 0.10 -8.59
C LYS A 238 -13.13 -0.41 -9.16
N THR A 239 -12.00 0.03 -8.62
CA THR A 239 -10.66 -0.40 -9.05
C THR A 239 -10.40 -1.86 -8.69
N ILE A 240 -10.60 -2.23 -7.42
CA ILE A 240 -10.26 -3.57 -6.93
C ILE A 240 -11.23 -4.66 -7.44
N ALA A 241 -12.40 -4.27 -7.97
CA ALA A 241 -13.30 -5.19 -8.67
C ALA A 241 -12.66 -5.82 -9.91
N GLY A 242 -11.63 -5.19 -10.49
CA GLY A 242 -10.87 -5.71 -11.63
C GLY A 242 -9.78 -6.73 -11.27
N ALA A 243 -9.48 -6.92 -9.98
CA ALA A 243 -8.40 -7.80 -9.53
C ALA A 243 -8.67 -9.26 -9.84
N ARG A 244 -7.61 -10.03 -10.12
CA ARG A 244 -7.68 -11.47 -10.39
C ARG A 244 -6.53 -12.17 -9.69
N ILE A 245 -6.75 -13.38 -9.17
CA ILE A 245 -5.66 -14.19 -8.61
C ILE A 245 -4.83 -14.78 -9.76
N VAL A 246 -3.52 -14.61 -9.67
CA VAL A 246 -2.52 -15.26 -10.54
C VAL A 246 -1.64 -16.27 -9.80
N GLY A 247 -1.64 -16.23 -8.45
CA GLY A 247 -1.04 -17.26 -7.61
C GLY A 247 -1.74 -18.63 -7.74
N GLN A 248 -1.09 -19.67 -7.22
CA GLN A 248 -1.57 -21.05 -7.31
C GLN A 248 -2.09 -21.58 -5.97
N GLY A 249 -3.25 -22.24 -6.01
CA GLY A 249 -3.86 -22.84 -4.82
C GLY A 249 -4.24 -21.79 -3.77
N ASN A 250 -3.50 -21.80 -2.64
CA ASN A 250 -3.68 -20.89 -1.51
C ASN A 250 -2.71 -19.70 -1.55
N ASP A 251 -1.79 -19.66 -2.50
CA ASP A 251 -1.06 -18.44 -2.79
C ASP A 251 -1.95 -17.51 -3.62
N LEU A 252 -2.26 -16.32 -3.08
CA LEU A 252 -3.32 -15.46 -3.59
C LEU A 252 -2.79 -14.15 -4.19
N VAL A 253 -1.56 -14.16 -4.72
CA VAL A 253 -0.99 -13.06 -5.50
C VAL A 253 -1.98 -12.57 -6.56
N LEU A 254 -2.19 -11.26 -6.60
CA LEU A 254 -3.15 -10.60 -7.49
C LEU A 254 -2.47 -9.99 -8.71
N ASP A 255 -3.12 -10.11 -9.86
CA ASP A 255 -2.88 -9.24 -11.01
C ASP A 255 -3.57 -7.89 -10.78
N THR A 256 -2.74 -6.86 -10.58
CA THR A 256 -3.15 -5.46 -10.39
C THR A 256 -2.91 -4.60 -11.64
N SER A 257 -2.53 -5.18 -12.77
CA SER A 257 -2.16 -4.44 -14.01
C SER A 257 -3.27 -3.53 -14.54
N SER A 258 -4.53 -3.79 -14.18
CA SER A 258 -5.67 -2.95 -14.54
C SER A 258 -5.83 -1.70 -13.65
N PHE A 259 -5.22 -1.67 -12.46
CA PHE A 259 -5.44 -0.60 -11.48
C PHE A 259 -4.95 0.77 -11.98
N PRO A 260 -3.73 0.89 -12.56
CA PRO A 260 -3.23 2.18 -13.04
C PRO A 260 -4.06 2.89 -14.10
N LYS A 261 -4.79 2.11 -14.91
CA LYS A 261 -5.59 2.58 -16.05
C LYS A 261 -6.99 2.01 -15.94
N PRO A 262 -7.77 2.41 -14.92
CA PRO A 262 -9.10 1.88 -14.79
C PRO A 262 -9.92 2.32 -16.00
N SER A 263 -10.74 1.42 -16.53
CA SER A 263 -11.65 1.72 -17.65
C SER A 263 -12.99 2.29 -17.17
N GLN A 264 -13.31 2.11 -15.89
CA GLN A 264 -14.56 2.55 -15.27
C GLN A 264 -14.43 4.00 -14.76
N PRO A 265 -15.33 4.93 -15.17
CA PRO A 265 -15.37 6.28 -14.60
C PRO A 265 -15.56 6.27 -13.08
N GLY A 266 -14.88 7.20 -12.39
CA GLY A 266 -14.92 7.31 -10.94
C GLY A 266 -14.12 6.27 -10.16
N ALA A 267 -13.31 5.43 -10.83
CA ALA A 267 -12.37 4.51 -10.20
C ALA A 267 -11.06 5.22 -9.83
N TYR A 268 -10.57 5.02 -8.59
CA TYR A 268 -9.32 5.63 -8.13
C TYR A 268 -8.11 4.77 -8.55
N PRO A 269 -7.12 5.31 -9.27
CA PRO A 269 -6.17 4.47 -10.01
C PRO A 269 -4.95 4.00 -9.21
N ILE A 270 -4.72 4.53 -8.01
CA ILE A 270 -3.49 4.25 -7.23
C ILE A 270 -3.87 3.46 -5.98
N VAL A 271 -3.86 2.14 -6.08
CA VAL A 271 -4.28 1.24 -5.01
C VAL A 271 -3.25 0.13 -4.91
N GLU A 272 -2.77 -0.14 -3.69
CA GLU A 272 -1.93 -1.30 -3.42
C GLU A 272 -2.75 -2.36 -2.65
N PRO A 273 -2.68 -3.65 -3.02
CA PRO A 273 -2.97 -4.72 -2.09
C PRO A 273 -1.82 -4.83 -1.08
N THR A 274 -2.12 -5.17 0.17
CA THR A 274 -1.08 -5.57 1.12
C THR A 274 -1.21 -7.06 1.42
N TYR A 275 -0.12 -7.77 1.16
CA TYR A 275 0.02 -9.20 1.33
C TYR A 275 0.58 -9.51 2.72
N GLU A 276 -0.10 -10.40 3.42
CA GLU A 276 0.48 -11.12 4.56
C GLU A 276 1.19 -12.36 4.01
N ILE A 277 2.52 -12.36 4.11
CA ILE A 277 3.40 -13.39 3.58
C ILE A 277 3.66 -14.39 4.71
N VAL A 278 3.11 -15.60 4.55
CA VAL A 278 3.11 -16.64 5.57
C VAL A 278 3.65 -17.97 5.06
N CYS A 279 4.18 -18.80 5.95
CA CYS A 279 4.40 -20.20 5.63
C CYS A 279 3.06 -20.93 5.52
N SER A 280 2.91 -21.79 4.51
CA SER A 280 1.78 -22.73 4.43
C SER A 280 1.77 -23.71 5.61
N LYS A 281 2.97 -24.15 6.01
CA LYS A 281 3.21 -24.94 7.21
C LYS A 281 4.44 -24.41 7.93
N TYR A 282 4.31 -24.07 9.20
CA TYR A 282 5.41 -23.59 10.02
C TYR A 282 6.23 -24.77 10.59
N PRO A 283 7.57 -24.65 10.67
CA PRO A 283 8.40 -25.64 11.35
C PRO A 283 8.01 -25.82 12.82
N GLU A 284 7.69 -24.70 13.49
CA GLU A 284 7.18 -24.68 14.86
C GLU A 284 5.65 -24.61 14.85
N SER A 285 4.99 -25.68 15.28
CA SER A 285 3.51 -25.78 15.25
C SER A 285 2.81 -24.73 16.12
N ALA A 286 3.47 -24.28 17.20
CA ALA A 286 2.97 -23.20 18.03
C ALA A 286 2.94 -21.87 17.28
N THR A 287 3.91 -21.60 16.40
CA THR A 287 3.89 -20.41 15.54
C THR A 287 2.81 -20.54 14.48
N GLY A 288 2.71 -21.68 13.79
CA GLY A 288 1.69 -21.89 12.76
C GLY A 288 0.25 -21.77 13.30
N THR A 289 0.00 -22.28 14.51
CA THR A 289 -1.28 -22.12 15.20
C THR A 289 -1.58 -20.65 15.51
N ALA A 290 -0.62 -19.91 16.06
CA ALA A 290 -0.79 -18.50 16.39
C ALA A 290 -0.97 -17.63 15.14
N VAL A 291 -0.16 -17.84 14.08
CA VAL A 291 -0.29 -17.14 12.80
C VAL A 291 -1.66 -17.40 12.18
N ARG A 292 -2.13 -18.66 12.15
CA ARG A 292 -3.49 -18.97 11.69
C ARG A 292 -4.55 -18.19 12.48
N ALA A 293 -4.45 -18.17 13.81
CA ALA A 293 -5.39 -17.47 14.66
C ALA A 293 -5.39 -15.95 14.41
N PHE A 294 -4.21 -15.34 14.26
CA PHE A 294 -4.07 -13.94 13.92
C PHE A 294 -4.67 -13.64 12.54
N MET A 295 -4.35 -14.44 11.52
CA MET A 295 -4.91 -14.28 10.17
C MET A 295 -6.43 -14.44 10.16
N GLN A 296 -7.00 -15.34 10.98
CA GLN A 296 -8.46 -15.45 11.18
C GLN A 296 -9.05 -14.18 11.80
N ALA A 297 -8.31 -13.48 12.68
CA ALA A 297 -8.73 -12.19 13.22
C ALA A 297 -8.72 -11.12 12.13
N ILE A 298 -7.66 -11.06 11.30
CA ILE A 298 -7.55 -10.13 10.17
C ILE A 298 -8.75 -10.26 9.24
N ILE A 299 -9.04 -11.48 8.75
CA ILE A 299 -10.09 -11.69 7.72
C ILE A 299 -11.51 -11.75 8.29
N GLY A 300 -11.66 -11.69 9.61
CA GLY A 300 -12.94 -11.70 10.32
C GLY A 300 -13.19 -10.36 11.02
N PRO A 301 -13.18 -10.30 12.36
CA PRO A 301 -13.51 -9.08 13.11
C PRO A 301 -12.61 -7.89 12.80
N GLY A 302 -11.36 -8.13 12.36
CA GLY A 302 -10.43 -7.09 11.96
C GLY A 302 -10.87 -6.28 10.73
N GLN A 303 -11.75 -6.81 9.89
CA GLN A 303 -12.26 -6.09 8.71
C GLN A 303 -13.31 -5.01 9.07
N GLU A 304 -13.86 -5.05 10.28
CA GLU A 304 -14.91 -4.11 10.70
C GLU A 304 -14.37 -2.68 10.82
N GLY A 305 -14.98 -1.74 10.10
CA GLY A 305 -14.67 -0.31 10.22
C GLY A 305 -13.36 0.15 9.57
N LEU A 306 -12.60 -0.72 8.87
CA LEU A 306 -11.31 -0.37 8.25
C LEU A 306 -11.34 0.89 7.37
N ALA A 307 -12.44 1.12 6.67
CA ALA A 307 -12.62 2.29 5.80
C ALA A 307 -12.48 3.63 6.55
N GLN A 308 -12.82 3.66 7.84
CA GLN A 308 -12.67 4.85 8.68
C GLN A 308 -11.20 5.18 8.97
N TYR A 309 -10.33 4.18 8.86
CA TYR A 309 -8.89 4.28 9.09
C TYR A 309 -8.08 4.31 7.79
N GLY A 310 -8.74 4.46 6.64
CA GLY A 310 -8.08 4.60 5.34
C GLY A 310 -7.69 3.28 4.66
N SER A 311 -8.31 2.17 5.05
CA SER A 311 -8.09 0.84 4.50
C SER A 311 -9.37 0.25 3.91
N ILE A 312 -9.27 -0.47 2.81
CA ILE A 312 -10.42 -1.03 2.10
C ILE A 312 -10.42 -2.54 2.21
N THR A 313 -11.56 -3.10 2.62
CA THR A 313 -11.76 -4.55 2.76
C THR A 313 -11.70 -5.24 1.39
N PRO A 314 -11.17 -6.46 1.29
CA PRO A 314 -11.20 -7.24 0.04
C PRO A 314 -12.63 -7.45 -0.49
N PRO A 315 -12.82 -7.61 -1.82
CA PRO A 315 -14.12 -7.98 -2.37
C PRO A 315 -14.55 -9.38 -1.91
N SER A 316 -15.86 -9.63 -1.85
CA SER A 316 -16.44 -10.87 -1.26
C SER A 316 -15.91 -12.17 -1.87
N TRP A 317 -15.61 -12.17 -3.17
CA TRP A 317 -15.02 -13.33 -3.85
C TRP A 317 -13.61 -13.64 -3.33
N LEU A 318 -12.83 -12.60 -2.98
CA LEU A 318 -11.48 -12.75 -2.44
C LEU A 318 -11.52 -13.12 -0.96
N GLN A 319 -12.46 -12.55 -0.19
CA GLN A 319 -12.68 -12.94 1.21
C GLN A 319 -12.92 -14.46 1.37
N SER A 320 -13.68 -15.04 0.45
CA SER A 320 -13.95 -16.49 0.44
C SER A 320 -12.68 -17.33 0.18
N ARG A 321 -11.80 -16.83 -0.70
CA ARG A 321 -10.50 -17.46 -1.00
C ARG A 321 -9.52 -17.31 0.17
N LEU A 322 -9.47 -16.13 0.78
CA LEU A 322 -8.68 -15.85 1.98
C LEU A 322 -9.08 -16.77 3.13
N ALA A 323 -10.38 -16.94 3.40
CA ALA A 323 -10.86 -17.86 4.43
C ALA A 323 -10.40 -19.30 4.21
N THR A 324 -10.34 -19.76 2.95
CA THR A 324 -9.85 -21.09 2.61
C THR A 324 -8.33 -21.21 2.86
N ALA A 325 -7.55 -20.24 2.39
CA ALA A 325 -6.10 -20.23 2.56
C ALA A 325 -5.69 -20.11 4.03
N VAL A 326 -6.28 -19.15 4.77
CA VAL A 326 -6.02 -18.91 6.18
C VAL A 326 -6.30 -20.15 7.04
N ASN A 327 -7.41 -20.85 6.81
CA ASN A 327 -7.75 -22.05 7.56
C ASN A 327 -6.83 -23.25 7.25
N ALA A 328 -6.05 -23.19 6.17
CA ALA A 328 -5.10 -24.23 5.79
C ALA A 328 -3.70 -24.02 6.38
N ILE A 329 -3.42 -22.88 7.02
CA ILE A 329 -2.14 -22.62 7.69
C ILE A 329 -1.97 -23.59 8.86
N SER A 330 -0.81 -24.24 8.97
CA SER A 330 -0.53 -25.21 10.05
C SER A 330 0.84 -25.08 10.69
#